data_AF-A0A1B8C547-F1
#
_entry.id   AF-A0A1B8C547-F1
#
_cell.length_a   1.000
_cell.length_b   1.000
_cell.length_c   1.000
_cell.angle_alpha   90.00
_cell.angle_beta   90.00
_cell.angle_gamma   90.00
#
_symmetry.space_group_name_H-M   'P 1'
#
loop_
_entity.id
_entity.type
_entity.pdbx_description
1 polymer ?
#
loop_
_entity_poly.entity_id
_entity_poly.type
_entity_poly.pdbx_seq_one_letter_code
_entity_poly.pdbx_strand_id
1 'polypeptide(L)'
;MSHTVIDSHIDPSSSWVTVMCRATRFHITVSHKDIRKSRFETEYSSMVSKALDDDDGEDHDVLCEWIIDPCLPYFRETTLNVSKEITFEDFYFLLTHHLKLLVSGDSLYPKATRDRGTINASKLMIPSGDLPPFPAVRREKASDLRIVSDTEWDDYMSEIPQKGISSDGTTKFFKPALDKKQLLREVDMHLRIHQAVLQDTLKISNLHSIVVSTNTKMTIGLLFDLIPSAGDSLYSHQNSALDSEHHARWKQQVTDTVTQLHAHDLVWGDVHPGNIVIDTSFNAWVVDFGWGSIVEFVSRKKAGTKKGDWQGVGKVFDEWIFESDDSTQLALLA
;
A
#
# COMPACT_ATOMS: atom_id res chain seq x y z
N MET A 1 -19.93 -2.88 2.56
CA MET A 1 -19.65 -2.28 1.23
C MET A 1 -18.20 -1.93 1.28
N SER A 2 -17.40 -2.49 0.37
CA SER A 2 -15.94 -2.32 0.46
C SER A 2 -15.54 -0.87 0.26
N HIS A 3 -14.56 -0.44 1.03
CA HIS A 3 -14.07 0.92 1.05
C HIS A 3 -12.70 0.95 1.73
N THR A 4 -11.89 1.98 1.44
CA THR A 4 -10.55 2.12 2.00
C THR A 4 -10.36 3.53 2.51
N VAL A 5 -9.97 3.67 3.77
CA VAL A 5 -9.57 4.96 4.35
C VAL A 5 -8.21 5.35 3.76
N ILE A 6 -8.14 6.54 3.16
CA ILE A 6 -6.93 7.07 2.51
C ILE A 6 -6.22 8.11 3.38
N ASP A 7 -7.01 8.89 4.12
CA ASP A 7 -6.49 9.94 4.99
C ASP A 7 -7.54 10.28 6.04
N SER A 8 -7.10 10.66 7.22
CA SER A 8 -7.98 11.05 8.32
C SER A 8 -7.33 12.14 9.16
N HIS A 9 -8.16 12.86 9.90
CA HIS A 9 -7.72 13.76 10.94
C HIS A 9 -8.72 13.72 12.08
N ILE A 10 -8.21 13.45 13.28
CA ILE A 10 -9.00 13.35 14.48
C ILE A 10 -8.74 14.56 15.37
N ASP A 11 -9.80 15.29 15.72
CA ASP A 11 -9.74 16.43 16.61
C ASP A 11 -11.05 16.57 17.42
N PRO A 12 -10.99 16.96 18.72
CA PRO A 12 -12.19 17.08 19.56
C PRO A 12 -13.24 18.06 19.03
N SER A 13 -12.83 19.09 18.28
CA SER A 13 -13.75 20.08 17.73
C SER A 13 -14.35 19.66 16.38
N SER A 14 -13.55 19.01 15.53
CA SER A 14 -13.96 18.53 14.22
C SER A 14 -12.98 17.50 13.64
N SER A 15 -13.47 16.29 13.39
CA SER A 15 -12.73 15.26 12.68
C SER A 15 -13.19 15.15 11.22
N TRP A 16 -12.34 14.55 10.39
CA TRP A 16 -12.69 14.17 9.03
C TRP A 16 -12.00 12.88 8.59
N VAL A 17 -12.64 12.20 7.65
CA VAL A 17 -12.15 10.97 7.02
C VAL A 17 -12.31 11.09 5.51
N THR A 18 -11.26 10.74 4.77
CA THR A 18 -11.28 10.61 3.32
C THR A 18 -11.22 9.14 2.96
N VAL A 19 -12.25 8.68 2.27
CA VAL A 19 -12.44 7.27 1.92
C VAL A 19 -12.63 7.11 0.42
N MET A 20 -12.05 6.04 -0.11
CA MET A 20 -12.27 5.58 -1.47
C MET A 20 -13.31 4.47 -1.46
N CYS A 21 -14.26 4.53 -2.39
CA CYS A 21 -15.25 3.48 -2.59
C CYS A 21 -15.65 3.45 -4.06
N ARG A 22 -15.41 2.32 -4.73
CA ARG A 22 -15.77 2.11 -6.15
C ARG A 22 -15.31 3.25 -7.07
N ALA A 23 -14.03 3.58 -7.01
CA ALA A 23 -13.38 4.64 -7.76
C ALA A 23 -14.13 5.97 -7.64
N THR A 24 -14.58 6.28 -6.43
CA THR A 24 -15.16 7.56 -6.04
C THR A 24 -14.60 7.94 -4.68
N ARG A 25 -14.24 9.21 -4.50
CA ARG A 25 -13.69 9.71 -3.25
C ARG A 25 -14.75 10.42 -2.44
N PHE A 26 -14.85 10.10 -1.15
CA PHE A 26 -15.74 10.77 -0.21
C PHE A 26 -14.90 11.40 0.89
N HIS A 27 -15.14 12.69 1.15
CA HIS A 27 -14.52 13.41 2.25
C HIS A 27 -15.62 13.75 3.25
N ILE A 28 -15.61 13.06 4.39
CA ILE A 28 -16.66 13.08 5.40
C ILE A 28 -16.18 13.89 6.59
N THR A 29 -16.98 14.86 7.01
CA THR A 29 -16.68 15.73 8.15
C THR A 29 -17.72 15.54 9.24
N VAL A 30 -17.25 15.49 10.49
CA VAL A 30 -18.10 15.58 11.68
C VAL A 30 -17.57 16.71 12.54
N SER A 31 -18.47 17.56 13.03
CA SER A 31 -18.10 18.59 14.00
C SER A 31 -18.93 18.43 15.25
N HIS A 32 -18.26 18.55 16.38
CA HIS A 32 -18.89 18.51 17.70
C HIS A 32 -20.06 19.50 17.82
N LYS A 33 -19.98 20.65 17.12
CA LYS A 33 -21.06 21.66 17.13
C LYS A 33 -22.36 21.15 16.52
N ASP A 34 -22.30 20.28 15.53
CA ASP A 34 -23.46 19.79 14.78
C ASP A 34 -24.12 18.56 15.42
N ILE A 35 -23.42 17.89 16.31
CA ILE A 35 -23.93 16.74 17.09
C ILE A 35 -24.28 17.10 18.53
N ARG A 36 -24.09 18.37 18.92
CA ARG A 36 -24.32 18.86 20.28
C ARG A 36 -25.76 18.63 20.73
N LYS A 37 -25.95 18.30 22.01
CA LYS A 37 -27.23 17.98 22.67
C LYS A 37 -27.90 16.73 22.08
N SER A 38 -27.14 15.87 21.43
CA SER A 38 -27.59 14.54 20.99
C SER A 38 -26.81 13.45 21.72
N ARG A 39 -27.29 12.20 21.63
CA ARG A 39 -26.55 11.04 22.16
C ARG A 39 -25.15 10.88 21.55
N PHE A 40 -24.97 11.35 20.30
CA PHE A 40 -23.73 11.21 19.55
C PHE A 40 -22.63 12.17 20.05
N GLU A 41 -22.97 13.23 20.79
CA GLU A 41 -21.96 14.14 21.38
C GLU A 41 -21.03 13.39 22.32
N THR A 42 -21.60 12.62 23.25
CA THR A 42 -20.85 11.83 24.23
C THR A 42 -20.10 10.68 23.57
N GLU A 43 -20.74 10.01 22.60
CA GLU A 43 -20.15 8.89 21.85
C GLU A 43 -18.92 9.35 21.07
N TYR A 44 -19.06 10.40 20.26
CA TYR A 44 -17.96 11.01 19.51
C TYR A 44 -16.82 11.47 20.41
N SER A 45 -17.14 12.19 21.50
CA SER A 45 -16.10 12.70 22.41
C SER A 45 -15.31 11.58 23.09
N SER A 46 -15.98 10.49 23.43
CA SER A 46 -15.35 9.28 24.00
C SER A 46 -14.42 8.61 22.98
N MET A 47 -14.91 8.39 21.75
CA MET A 47 -14.12 7.76 20.69
C MET A 47 -12.92 8.62 20.28
N VAL A 48 -13.08 9.94 20.18
CA VAL A 48 -11.97 10.86 19.90
C VAL A 48 -10.92 10.82 21.01
N SER A 49 -11.33 10.81 22.28
CA SER A 49 -10.38 10.73 23.39
C SER A 49 -9.54 9.46 23.31
N LYS A 50 -10.17 8.32 23.00
CA LYS A 50 -9.47 7.05 22.83
C LYS A 50 -8.53 7.07 21.63
N ALA A 51 -9.03 7.47 20.46
CA ALA A 51 -8.25 7.54 19.22
C ALA A 51 -7.05 8.52 19.30
N LEU A 52 -7.08 9.50 20.20
CA LEU A 52 -5.94 10.40 20.44
C LEU A 52 -4.88 9.82 21.38
N ASP A 53 -5.29 8.92 22.27
CA ASP A 53 -4.42 8.20 23.21
C ASP A 53 -4.00 6.81 22.65
N ASP A 54 -4.33 6.54 21.39
CA ASP A 54 -4.20 5.25 20.73
C ASP A 54 -2.79 5.07 20.13
N ASP A 55 -2.01 4.17 20.73
CA ASP A 55 -0.66 3.83 20.30
C ASP A 55 -0.65 2.75 19.18
N ASP A 56 -1.71 1.96 19.03
CA ASP A 56 -1.77 0.82 18.08
C ASP A 56 -2.65 1.08 16.85
N GLY A 57 -3.53 2.09 16.91
CA GLY A 57 -4.39 2.53 15.82
C GLY A 57 -5.76 1.85 15.76
N GLU A 58 -6.06 0.91 16.66
CA GLU A 58 -7.34 0.19 16.67
C GLU A 58 -8.52 1.11 16.99
N ASP A 59 -8.40 1.98 18.00
CA ASP A 59 -9.44 2.94 18.37
C ASP A 59 -9.60 4.05 17.30
N HIS A 60 -8.51 4.42 16.62
CA HIS A 60 -8.55 5.31 15.48
C HIS A 60 -9.40 4.74 14.34
N ASP A 61 -9.21 3.47 14.00
CA ASP A 61 -9.95 2.81 12.92
C ASP A 61 -11.42 2.63 13.28
N VAL A 62 -11.73 2.28 14.55
CA VAL A 62 -13.11 2.25 15.06
C VAL A 62 -13.81 3.61 14.89
N LEU A 63 -13.12 4.72 15.20
CA LEU A 63 -13.69 6.05 15.00
C LEU A 63 -13.87 6.37 13.51
N CYS A 64 -12.96 5.96 12.64
CA CYS A 64 -13.10 6.15 11.20
C CYS A 64 -14.34 5.42 10.66
N GLU A 65 -14.53 4.15 11.02
CA GLU A 65 -15.71 3.36 10.63
C GLU A 65 -17.00 4.00 11.16
N TRP A 66 -16.99 4.48 12.41
CA TRP A 66 -18.15 5.18 12.98
C TRP A 66 -18.56 6.43 12.18
N ILE A 67 -17.58 7.15 11.60
CA ILE A 67 -17.84 8.30 10.71
C ILE A 67 -18.36 7.84 9.34
N ILE A 68 -17.89 6.69 8.84
CA ILE A 68 -18.21 6.19 7.50
C ILE A 68 -19.58 5.50 7.45
N ASP A 69 -19.93 4.73 8.47
CA ASP A 69 -21.13 3.88 8.52
C ASP A 69 -22.43 4.59 8.11
N PRO A 70 -22.75 5.80 8.63
CA PRO A 70 -23.95 6.54 8.23
C PRO A 70 -23.98 6.91 6.74
N CYS A 71 -22.82 6.92 6.07
CA CYS A 71 -22.66 7.33 4.68
C CYS A 71 -22.79 6.18 3.68
N LEU A 72 -22.75 4.92 4.12
CA LEU A 72 -22.79 3.75 3.23
C LEU A 72 -24.00 3.71 2.28
N PRO A 73 -25.23 4.10 2.68
CA PRO A 73 -26.35 4.20 1.74
C PRO A 73 -26.09 5.23 0.63
N TYR A 74 -25.52 6.38 0.97
CA TYR A 74 -25.17 7.43 0.01
C TYR A 74 -24.08 6.96 -0.97
N PHE A 75 -23.07 6.23 -0.47
CA PHE A 75 -22.03 5.64 -1.32
C PHE A 75 -22.64 4.68 -2.33
N ARG A 76 -23.56 3.81 -1.87
CA ARG A 76 -24.23 2.84 -2.73
C ARG A 76 -25.00 3.51 -3.86
N GLU A 77 -25.77 4.55 -3.55
CA GLU A 77 -26.59 5.27 -4.53
C GLU A 77 -25.73 6.03 -5.56
N THR A 78 -24.66 6.68 -5.11
CA THR A 78 -23.82 7.54 -5.97
C THR A 78 -22.82 6.77 -6.82
N THR A 79 -22.49 5.52 -6.45
CA THR A 79 -21.51 4.69 -7.16
C THR A 79 -22.13 3.59 -8.04
N LEU A 80 -23.45 3.60 -8.26
CA LEU A 80 -24.14 2.55 -9.04
C LEU A 80 -23.65 2.41 -10.49
N ASN A 81 -23.28 3.53 -11.11
CA ASN A 81 -23.01 3.61 -12.55
C ASN A 81 -21.54 3.93 -12.86
N VAL A 82 -20.62 3.67 -11.93
CA VAL A 82 -19.19 3.91 -12.17
C VAL A 82 -18.68 2.90 -13.21
N SER A 83 -17.88 3.39 -14.17
CA SER A 83 -17.20 2.53 -15.14
C SER A 83 -16.32 1.51 -14.40
N LYS A 84 -16.37 0.25 -14.83
CA LYS A 84 -15.47 -0.80 -14.33
C LYS A 84 -14.11 -0.77 -15.03
N GLU A 85 -14.04 -0.15 -16.20
CA GLU A 85 -12.78 0.08 -16.89
C GLU A 85 -12.34 1.52 -16.59
N ILE A 86 -11.31 1.64 -15.75
CA ILE A 86 -10.74 2.92 -15.34
C ILE A 86 -9.23 2.90 -15.53
N THR A 87 -8.68 4.08 -15.81
CA THR A 87 -7.25 4.32 -15.86
C THR A 87 -6.70 4.74 -14.51
N PHE A 88 -5.37 4.74 -14.37
CA PHE A 88 -4.74 5.35 -13.21
C PHE A 88 -5.04 6.86 -13.12
N GLU A 89 -5.17 7.57 -14.25
CA GLU A 89 -5.55 9.00 -14.20
C GLU A 89 -6.96 9.15 -13.61
N ASP A 90 -7.91 8.31 -14.02
CA ASP A 90 -9.27 8.33 -13.47
C ASP A 90 -9.25 8.10 -11.95
N PHE A 91 -8.51 7.10 -11.46
CA PHE A 91 -8.43 6.77 -10.03
C PHE A 91 -7.77 7.86 -9.17
N TYR A 92 -6.70 8.50 -9.67
CA TYR A 92 -5.96 9.49 -8.89
C TYR A 92 -6.54 10.90 -8.99
N PHE A 93 -7.33 11.21 -10.03
CA PHE A 93 -7.99 12.51 -10.25
C PHE A 93 -9.52 12.42 -10.17
N LEU A 94 -10.01 11.77 -9.12
CA LEU A 94 -11.44 11.53 -8.91
C LEU A 94 -12.25 12.75 -8.51
N LEU A 95 -13.53 12.70 -8.88
CA LEU A 95 -14.58 13.50 -8.26
C LEU A 95 -14.65 13.19 -6.77
N THR A 96 -14.59 14.24 -5.94
CA THR A 96 -14.76 14.13 -4.50
C THR A 96 -16.14 14.58 -4.08
N HIS A 97 -16.88 13.72 -3.40
CA HIS A 97 -18.10 14.09 -2.68
C HIS A 97 -17.74 14.59 -1.29
N HIS A 98 -18.11 15.84 -0.97
CA HIS A 98 -17.90 16.39 0.36
C HIS A 98 -19.16 16.21 1.21
N LEU A 99 -19.06 15.43 2.26
CA LEU A 99 -20.16 15.07 3.15
C LEU A 99 -19.94 15.66 4.53
N LYS A 100 -21.04 16.02 5.18
CA LYS A 100 -21.07 16.44 6.57
C LYS A 100 -22.11 15.62 7.33
N LEU A 101 -21.70 15.02 8.43
CA LEU A 101 -22.62 14.30 9.32
C LEU A 101 -23.44 15.28 10.14
N LEU A 102 -24.75 15.06 10.17
CA LEU A 102 -25.72 15.82 10.93
C LEU A 102 -26.65 14.87 11.70
N VAL A 103 -27.26 15.37 12.77
CA VAL A 103 -28.23 14.61 13.57
C VAL A 103 -29.64 14.84 13.03
N SER A 104 -30.40 13.75 12.87
CA SER A 104 -31.85 13.79 12.64
C SER A 104 -32.52 12.75 13.54
N GLY A 105 -33.19 13.21 14.60
CA GLY A 105 -33.74 12.33 15.62
C GLY A 105 -32.63 11.50 16.29
N ASP A 106 -32.78 10.18 16.24
CA ASP A 106 -31.84 9.22 16.85
C ASP A 106 -30.81 8.66 15.86
N SER A 107 -30.57 9.34 14.72
CA SER A 107 -29.65 8.88 13.68
C SER A 107 -28.73 9.99 13.19
N LEU A 108 -27.51 9.59 12.81
CA LEU A 108 -26.61 10.40 11.99
C LEU A 108 -26.93 10.18 10.53
N TYR A 109 -26.84 11.24 9.72
CA TYR A 109 -27.01 11.14 8.27
C TYR A 109 -26.03 12.06 7.54
N PRO A 110 -25.58 11.66 6.34
CA PRO A 110 -24.71 12.49 5.51
C PRO A 110 -25.51 13.57 4.80
N LYS A 111 -24.98 14.80 4.80
CA LYS A 111 -25.44 15.89 3.94
C LYS A 111 -24.32 16.32 2.99
N ALA A 112 -24.62 16.37 1.70
CA ALA A 112 -23.70 16.91 0.71
C ALA A 112 -23.40 18.39 0.96
N THR A 113 -22.14 18.78 0.84
CA THR A 113 -21.64 20.13 1.06
C THR A 113 -20.64 20.51 -0.03
N ARG A 114 -20.16 21.75 0.01
CA ARG A 114 -19.07 22.21 -0.88
C ARG A 114 -17.73 21.85 -0.26
N ASP A 115 -16.70 21.78 -1.11
CA ASP A 115 -15.32 21.70 -0.65
C ASP A 115 -14.98 22.89 0.27
N ARG A 116 -14.34 22.58 1.40
CA ARG A 116 -13.90 23.54 2.41
C ARG A 116 -12.38 23.64 2.49
N GLY A 117 -11.65 22.98 1.58
CA GLY A 117 -10.19 22.99 1.52
C GLY A 117 -9.52 22.12 2.58
N THR A 118 -10.25 21.20 3.20
CA THR A 118 -9.73 20.25 4.20
C THR A 118 -9.11 19.00 3.59
N ILE A 119 -9.31 18.77 2.29
CA ILE A 119 -8.78 17.60 1.58
C ILE A 119 -7.40 17.87 1.00
N ASN A 120 -6.46 16.95 1.24
CA ASN A 120 -5.24 16.86 0.42
C ASN A 120 -5.51 15.95 -0.78
N ALA A 121 -6.00 16.53 -1.88
CA ALA A 121 -6.32 15.77 -3.09
C ALA A 121 -5.11 15.02 -3.70
N SER A 122 -3.89 15.44 -3.34
CA SER A 122 -2.61 14.86 -3.76
C SER A 122 -1.97 13.93 -2.73
N LYS A 123 -2.68 13.51 -1.67
CA LYS A 123 -2.12 12.66 -0.60
C LYS A 123 -1.39 11.41 -1.13
N LEU A 124 -1.88 10.82 -2.21
CA LEU A 124 -1.33 9.60 -2.83
C LEU A 124 -0.30 9.87 -3.95
N MET A 125 0.15 11.11 -4.11
CA MET A 125 1.03 11.53 -5.21
C MET A 125 2.13 12.46 -4.73
N ILE A 126 3.24 12.49 -5.46
CA ILE A 126 4.34 13.42 -5.20
C ILE A 126 4.39 14.44 -6.34
N PRO A 127 4.49 15.76 -6.07
CA PRO A 127 4.75 16.73 -7.11
C PRO A 127 6.02 16.38 -7.89
N SER A 128 5.95 16.23 -9.21
CA SER A 128 7.09 15.79 -10.01
C SER A 128 8.26 16.76 -9.97
N GLY A 129 8.01 18.04 -9.70
CA GLY A 129 9.06 19.06 -9.48
C GLY A 129 9.88 18.85 -8.21
N ASP A 130 9.39 18.03 -7.27
CA ASP A 130 10.10 17.69 -6.04
C ASP A 130 11.07 16.51 -6.24
N LEU A 131 11.00 15.84 -7.39
CA LEU A 131 11.80 14.67 -7.74
C LEU A 131 12.86 15.01 -8.80
N PRO A 132 14.02 14.34 -8.80
CA PRO A 132 14.96 14.39 -9.90
C PRO A 132 14.32 13.96 -11.23
N PRO A 133 14.85 14.41 -12.37
CA PRO A 133 14.26 14.11 -13.68
C PRO A 133 14.36 12.64 -14.08
N PHE A 134 15.32 11.87 -13.56
CA PHE A 134 15.58 10.47 -13.90
C PHE A 134 15.56 10.17 -15.42
N PRO A 135 16.45 10.80 -16.21
CA PRO A 135 16.39 10.74 -17.68
C PRO A 135 16.60 9.32 -18.25
N ALA A 136 17.20 8.42 -17.48
CA ALA A 136 17.40 7.02 -17.86
C ALA A 136 16.18 6.13 -17.60
N VAL A 137 15.15 6.63 -16.90
CA VAL A 137 13.92 5.88 -16.62
C VAL A 137 12.80 6.40 -17.52
N ARG A 138 12.11 5.48 -18.19
CA ARG A 138 10.93 5.80 -19.00
C ARG A 138 9.85 6.41 -18.11
N ARG A 139 9.06 7.33 -18.67
CA ARG A 139 7.85 7.86 -18.04
C ARG A 139 6.63 7.42 -18.81
N GLU A 140 5.59 7.02 -18.09
CA GLU A 140 4.31 6.63 -18.66
C GLU A 140 3.19 7.47 -18.06
N LYS A 141 2.23 7.87 -18.91
CA LYS A 141 1.09 8.65 -18.45
C LYS A 141 0.07 7.72 -17.81
N ALA A 142 -0.48 8.14 -16.70
CA ALA A 142 -1.52 7.40 -15.99
C ALA A 142 -2.80 7.20 -16.82
N SER A 143 -3.08 8.09 -17.79
CA SER A 143 -4.19 7.94 -18.74
C SER A 143 -4.00 6.79 -19.74
N ASP A 144 -2.76 6.33 -19.92
CA ASP A 144 -2.41 5.26 -20.86
C ASP A 144 -2.29 3.90 -20.14
N LEU A 145 -2.52 3.89 -18.82
CA LEU A 145 -2.46 2.71 -17.95
C LEU A 145 -3.85 2.37 -17.45
N ARG A 146 -4.34 1.19 -17.82
CA ARG A 146 -5.60 0.65 -17.29
C ARG A 146 -5.36 -0.06 -15.98
N ILE A 147 -6.24 0.09 -15.01
CA ILE A 147 -6.22 -0.72 -13.78
C ILE A 147 -6.69 -2.13 -14.12
N VAL A 148 -6.02 -3.15 -13.59
CA VAL A 148 -6.45 -4.54 -13.74
C VAL A 148 -7.74 -4.73 -12.95
N SER A 149 -8.84 -5.06 -13.63
CA SER A 149 -10.07 -5.48 -12.99
C SER A 149 -9.92 -6.92 -12.53
N ASP A 150 -9.73 -7.13 -11.24
CA ASP A 150 -9.85 -8.46 -10.65
C ASP A 150 -11.32 -8.68 -10.28
N THR A 151 -12.01 -9.55 -11.03
CA THR A 151 -13.43 -9.81 -10.78
C THR A 151 -13.68 -10.75 -9.60
N GLU A 152 -12.63 -11.43 -9.10
CA GLU A 152 -12.73 -12.25 -7.89
C GLU A 152 -12.61 -11.38 -6.62
N TRP A 153 -11.93 -10.24 -6.73
CA TRP A 153 -11.78 -9.25 -5.66
C TRP A 153 -12.69 -8.03 -5.89
N ASP A 154 -13.80 -7.98 -5.14
CA ASP A 154 -14.84 -6.93 -5.26
C ASP A 154 -14.34 -5.50 -4.89
N ASP A 155 -13.08 -5.36 -4.42
CA ASP A 155 -12.51 -4.11 -3.89
C ASP A 155 -11.44 -3.41 -4.75
N TYR A 156 -11.13 -3.91 -5.95
CA TYR A 156 -10.06 -3.32 -6.79
C TYR A 156 -10.27 -1.84 -7.15
N MET A 157 -11.50 -1.32 -6.97
CA MET A 157 -11.85 0.07 -7.22
C MET A 157 -11.83 0.93 -5.95
N SER A 158 -11.80 0.36 -4.74
CA SER A 158 -11.70 1.16 -3.51
C SER A 158 -10.29 1.15 -2.94
N GLU A 159 -9.52 0.10 -3.17
CA GLU A 159 -8.12 0.02 -2.79
C GLU A 159 -7.19 0.72 -3.79
N ILE A 160 -6.00 1.09 -3.33
CA ILE A 160 -4.94 1.60 -4.20
C ILE A 160 -4.55 0.49 -5.18
N PRO A 161 -4.60 0.73 -6.51
CA PRO A 161 -4.29 -0.30 -7.50
C PRO A 161 -2.87 -0.84 -7.32
N GLN A 162 -2.69 -2.15 -7.44
CA GLN A 162 -1.38 -2.80 -7.38
C GLN A 162 -0.89 -3.31 -8.74
N LYS A 163 -1.74 -3.31 -9.76
CA LYS A 163 -1.42 -3.81 -11.10
C LYS A 163 -2.01 -2.90 -12.18
N GLY A 164 -1.26 -2.70 -13.24
CA GLY A 164 -1.68 -1.91 -14.40
C GLY A 164 -1.41 -2.64 -15.71
N ILE A 165 -2.28 -2.43 -16.70
CA ILE A 165 -2.11 -2.89 -18.07
C ILE A 165 -1.60 -1.72 -18.89
N SER A 166 -0.40 -1.88 -19.44
CA SER A 166 0.24 -0.89 -20.29
C SER A 166 -0.39 -0.85 -21.69
N SER A 167 -0.13 0.21 -22.45
CA SER A 167 -0.66 0.38 -23.82
C SER A 167 -0.33 -0.76 -24.80
N ASP A 168 0.74 -1.52 -24.54
CA ASP A 168 1.14 -2.71 -25.31
C ASP A 168 0.42 -4.00 -24.87
N GLY A 169 -0.50 -3.90 -23.91
CA GLY A 169 -1.24 -5.02 -23.34
C GLY A 169 -0.50 -5.77 -22.23
N THR A 170 0.72 -5.36 -21.86
CA THR A 170 1.48 -6.04 -20.81
C THR A 170 1.03 -5.62 -19.42
N THR A 171 0.80 -6.60 -18.55
CA THR A 171 0.51 -6.35 -17.13
C THR A 171 1.81 -6.08 -16.38
N LYS A 172 1.81 -5.03 -15.57
CA LYS A 172 2.91 -4.60 -14.72
C LYS A 172 2.46 -4.51 -13.26
N PHE A 173 3.38 -4.74 -12.34
CA PHE A 173 3.16 -4.44 -10.93
C PHE A 173 3.31 -2.92 -10.71
N PHE A 174 2.42 -2.33 -9.92
CA PHE A 174 2.43 -0.92 -9.62
C PHE A 174 2.71 -0.71 -8.12
N LYS A 175 3.69 0.14 -7.83
CA LYS A 175 4.01 0.61 -6.48
C LYS A 175 3.65 2.10 -6.35
N PRO A 176 2.75 2.49 -5.42
CA PRO A 176 2.34 3.88 -5.28
C PRO A 176 3.44 4.78 -4.73
N ALA A 177 3.45 6.05 -5.14
CA ALA A 177 4.40 7.07 -4.70
C ALA A 177 4.00 7.69 -3.35
N LEU A 178 3.89 6.89 -2.28
CA LEU A 178 3.40 7.36 -0.97
C LEU A 178 4.49 8.08 -0.16
N ASP A 179 5.74 7.59 -0.24
CA ASP A 179 6.88 8.20 0.45
C ASP A 179 7.97 8.61 -0.55
N LYS A 180 8.37 9.88 -0.45
CA LYS A 180 9.38 10.46 -1.34
C LYS A 180 10.75 9.81 -1.17
N LYS A 181 11.19 9.53 0.05
CA LYS A 181 12.52 8.95 0.30
C LYS A 181 12.58 7.53 -0.23
N GLN A 182 11.52 6.74 0.01
CA GLN A 182 11.43 5.38 -0.49
C GLN A 182 11.42 5.34 -2.02
N LEU A 183 10.61 6.18 -2.67
CA LEU A 183 10.60 6.27 -4.14
C LEU A 183 11.97 6.64 -4.71
N LEU A 184 12.64 7.66 -4.15
CA LEU A 184 13.97 8.06 -4.60
C LEU A 184 14.98 6.93 -4.48
N ARG A 185 14.92 6.19 -3.36
CA ARG A 185 15.82 5.07 -3.10
C ARG A 185 15.58 3.91 -4.06
N GLU A 186 14.32 3.55 -4.28
CA GLU A 186 13.91 2.49 -5.19
C GLU A 186 14.44 2.77 -6.61
N VAL A 187 14.23 3.99 -7.11
CA VAL A 187 14.70 4.41 -8.44
C VAL A 187 16.23 4.42 -8.52
N ASP A 188 16.94 4.94 -7.51
CA ASP A 188 18.41 4.92 -7.46
C ASP A 188 18.98 3.49 -7.50
N MET A 189 18.38 2.58 -6.72
CA MET A 189 18.81 1.18 -6.67
C MET A 189 18.66 0.51 -8.02
N HIS A 190 17.50 0.64 -8.68
CA HIS A 190 17.31 0.07 -10.02
C HIS A 190 18.23 0.66 -11.08
N LEU A 191 18.49 1.98 -11.03
CA LEU A 191 19.45 2.60 -11.93
C LEU A 191 20.86 2.05 -11.75
N ARG A 192 21.30 1.83 -10.51
CA ARG A 192 22.64 1.28 -10.23
C ARG A 192 22.74 -0.21 -10.55
N ILE A 193 21.68 -0.98 -10.34
CA ILE A 193 21.58 -2.38 -10.78
C ILE A 193 21.70 -2.49 -12.30
N HIS A 194 21.01 -1.60 -13.03
CA HIS A 194 21.10 -1.52 -14.49
C HIS A 194 22.53 -1.17 -14.93
N GLN A 195 23.17 -0.17 -14.30
CA GLN A 195 24.57 0.22 -14.59
C GLN A 195 25.57 -0.91 -14.31
N ALA A 196 25.29 -1.75 -13.31
CA ALA A 196 26.09 -2.93 -12.99
C ALA A 196 25.80 -4.14 -13.90
N VAL A 197 24.84 -4.03 -14.84
CA VAL A 197 24.42 -5.10 -15.76
C VAL A 197 23.93 -6.35 -15.01
N LEU A 198 23.17 -6.13 -13.93
CA LEU A 198 22.69 -7.20 -13.04
C LEU A 198 21.20 -7.56 -13.24
N GLN A 199 20.45 -6.76 -13.99
CA GLN A 199 18.99 -6.88 -14.13
C GLN A 199 18.51 -8.22 -14.73
N ASP A 200 19.31 -8.84 -15.60
CA ASP A 200 18.97 -10.07 -16.32
C ASP A 200 19.58 -11.32 -15.65
N THR A 201 20.52 -11.11 -14.73
CA THR A 201 21.21 -12.17 -13.97
C THR A 201 20.59 -12.37 -12.59
N LEU A 202 20.01 -11.34 -11.99
CA LEU A 202 19.36 -11.41 -10.69
C LEU A 202 17.87 -11.71 -10.79
N LYS A 203 17.35 -12.42 -9.79
CA LYS A 203 15.92 -12.64 -9.60
C LYS A 203 15.33 -11.47 -8.82
N ILE A 204 15.15 -10.35 -9.50
CA ILE A 204 14.56 -9.12 -8.96
C ILE A 204 13.46 -8.61 -9.89
N SER A 205 12.48 -7.87 -9.36
CA SER A 205 11.48 -7.21 -10.21
C SER A 205 12.07 -5.93 -10.82
N ASN A 206 12.17 -5.85 -12.14
CA ASN A 206 12.83 -4.71 -12.80
C ASN A 206 11.93 -3.48 -12.90
N LEU A 207 12.48 -2.29 -12.59
CA LEU A 207 11.79 -1.01 -12.78
C LEU A 207 11.60 -0.73 -14.28
N HIS A 208 10.35 -0.70 -14.71
CA HIS A 208 9.96 -0.43 -16.09
C HIS A 208 9.81 1.06 -16.36
N SER A 209 9.03 1.77 -15.54
CA SER A 209 8.76 3.20 -15.75
C SER A 209 8.30 3.93 -14.48
N ILE A 210 8.38 5.26 -14.52
CA ILE A 210 7.73 6.14 -13.55
C ILE A 210 6.36 6.55 -14.11
N VAL A 211 5.31 6.34 -13.32
CA VAL A 211 3.96 6.78 -13.68
C VAL A 211 3.77 8.23 -13.30
N VAL A 212 3.34 9.04 -14.26
CA VAL A 212 3.04 10.47 -14.07
C VAL A 212 1.62 10.79 -14.50
N SER A 213 1.05 11.85 -13.93
CA SER A 213 -0.23 12.38 -14.36
C SER A 213 -0.19 12.78 -15.83
N THR A 214 -1.35 12.88 -16.49
CA THR A 214 -1.43 13.27 -17.91
C THR A 214 -0.76 14.61 -18.19
N ASN A 215 -0.85 15.56 -17.25
CA ASN A 215 -0.18 16.87 -17.32
C ASN A 215 1.27 16.88 -16.80
N THR A 216 1.80 15.72 -16.42
CA THR A 216 3.16 15.45 -15.92
C THR A 216 3.58 16.23 -14.67
N LYS A 217 2.63 16.83 -13.94
CA LYS A 217 2.92 17.61 -12.72
C LYS A 217 3.02 16.74 -11.48
N MET A 218 2.40 15.56 -11.50
CA MET A 218 2.38 14.63 -10.37
C MET A 218 3.03 13.32 -10.78
N THR A 219 3.84 12.76 -9.89
CA THR A 219 4.31 11.39 -9.93
C THR A 219 3.39 10.54 -9.07
N ILE A 220 2.81 9.52 -9.68
CA ILE A 220 1.75 8.67 -9.11
C ILE A 220 2.35 7.39 -8.52
N GLY A 221 3.38 6.84 -9.15
CA GLY A 221 4.01 5.60 -8.71
C GLY A 221 5.09 5.10 -9.67
N LEU A 222 5.48 3.85 -9.47
CA LEU A 222 6.47 3.12 -10.25
C LEU A 222 5.83 1.86 -10.84
N LEU A 223 6.16 1.53 -12.08
CA LEU A 223 5.80 0.25 -12.70
C LEU A 223 7.00 -0.67 -12.73
N PHE A 224 6.77 -1.92 -12.35
CA PHE A 224 7.75 -3.00 -12.39
C PHE A 224 7.26 -4.16 -13.24
N ASP A 225 8.21 -4.95 -13.74
CA ASP A 225 7.90 -6.21 -14.38
C ASP A 225 7.18 -7.15 -13.40
N LEU A 226 6.02 -7.65 -13.82
CA LEU A 226 5.22 -8.55 -13.00
C LEU A 226 5.93 -9.90 -12.89
N ILE A 227 6.27 -10.30 -11.67
CA ILE A 227 6.77 -11.65 -11.39
C ILE A 227 5.60 -12.62 -11.60
N PRO A 228 5.77 -13.72 -12.34
CA PRO A 228 4.74 -14.73 -12.53
C PRO A 228 4.57 -15.53 -11.23
N SER A 229 3.82 -15.00 -10.27
CA SER A 229 3.47 -15.66 -9.01
C SER A 229 1.96 -15.71 -8.83
N ALA A 230 1.49 -16.55 -7.90
CA ALA A 230 0.10 -16.55 -7.47
C ALA A 230 -0.27 -15.35 -6.57
N GLY A 231 0.67 -14.40 -6.37
CA GLY A 231 0.53 -13.30 -5.42
C GLY A 231 1.18 -13.57 -4.07
N ASP A 232 1.77 -14.75 -3.88
CA ASP A 232 2.36 -15.17 -2.61
C ASP A 232 3.76 -14.58 -2.40
N SER A 233 3.94 -13.99 -1.22
CA SER A 233 5.26 -13.79 -0.63
C SER A 233 5.67 -15.03 0.17
N LEU A 234 6.90 -15.07 0.66
CA LEU A 234 7.38 -16.17 1.49
C LEU A 234 6.53 -16.38 2.75
N TYR A 235 5.77 -15.36 3.21
CA TYR A 235 4.78 -15.52 4.30
C TYR A 235 3.79 -16.66 4.03
N SER A 236 3.26 -16.80 2.81
CA SER A 236 2.28 -17.84 2.47
C SER A 236 2.85 -19.26 2.53
N HIS A 237 4.17 -19.40 2.59
CA HIS A 237 4.88 -20.67 2.58
C HIS A 237 5.45 -21.07 3.95
N GLN A 238 5.22 -20.25 4.99
CA GLN A 238 5.68 -20.59 6.33
C GLN A 238 5.04 -21.91 6.80
N ASN A 239 5.84 -22.81 7.37
CA ASN A 239 5.38 -24.12 7.87
C ASN A 239 4.69 -25.04 6.86
N SER A 240 4.78 -24.74 5.56
CA SER A 240 4.25 -25.62 4.53
C SER A 240 5.16 -26.86 4.40
N ALA A 241 4.69 -28.01 4.86
CA ALA A 241 5.42 -29.27 4.72
C ALA A 241 5.71 -29.60 3.25
N LEU A 242 4.82 -29.18 2.34
CA LEU A 242 4.98 -29.31 0.90
C LEU A 242 6.14 -28.46 0.36
N ASP A 243 6.34 -27.27 0.93
CA ASP A 243 7.37 -26.33 0.46
C ASP A 243 8.73 -26.49 1.16
N SER A 244 8.79 -27.30 2.22
CA SER A 244 10.01 -27.54 3.00
C SER A 244 11.20 -28.02 2.14
N GLU A 245 10.93 -28.72 1.04
CA GLU A 245 11.96 -29.16 0.08
C GLU A 245 12.61 -28.00 -0.69
N HIS A 246 11.94 -26.85 -0.76
CA HIS A 246 12.40 -25.66 -1.49
C HIS A 246 13.18 -24.67 -0.62
N HIS A 247 13.11 -24.75 0.71
CA HIS A 247 13.73 -23.78 1.62
C HIS A 247 15.23 -23.59 1.36
N ALA A 248 15.97 -24.68 1.16
CA ALA A 248 17.41 -24.61 0.87
C ALA A 248 17.71 -23.91 -0.46
N ARG A 249 16.87 -24.13 -1.49
CA ARG A 249 16.98 -23.48 -2.79
C ARG A 249 16.65 -21.99 -2.67
N TRP A 250 15.57 -21.63 -1.98
CA TRP A 250 15.19 -20.24 -1.77
C TRP A 250 16.25 -19.46 -1.01
N LYS A 251 16.79 -20.05 0.07
CA LYS A 251 17.91 -19.48 0.81
C LYS A 251 19.10 -19.22 -0.11
N GLN A 252 19.46 -20.19 -0.96
CA GLN A 252 20.57 -20.05 -1.91
C GLN A 252 20.31 -18.92 -2.90
N GLN A 253 19.13 -18.87 -3.52
CA GLN A 253 18.76 -17.84 -4.51
C GLN A 253 18.77 -16.42 -3.93
N VAL A 254 18.22 -16.25 -2.72
CA VAL A 254 18.26 -14.98 -2.00
C VAL A 254 19.70 -14.62 -1.62
N THR A 255 20.48 -15.58 -1.13
CA THR A 255 21.90 -15.38 -0.78
C THR A 255 22.73 -14.97 -1.98
N ASP A 256 22.53 -15.61 -3.13
CA ASP A 256 23.23 -15.30 -4.38
C ASP A 256 22.89 -13.87 -4.83
N THR A 257 21.61 -13.50 -4.77
CA THR A 257 21.14 -12.15 -5.11
C THR A 257 21.77 -11.10 -4.20
N VAL A 258 21.72 -11.29 -2.89
CA VAL A 258 22.33 -10.37 -1.90
C VAL A 258 23.85 -10.29 -2.06
N THR A 259 24.51 -11.42 -2.36
CA THR A 259 25.96 -11.45 -2.62
C THR A 259 26.33 -10.58 -3.81
N GLN A 260 25.59 -10.71 -4.92
CA GLN A 260 25.82 -9.92 -6.13
C GLN A 260 25.55 -8.43 -5.89
N LEU A 261 24.46 -8.08 -5.20
CA LEU A 261 24.19 -6.69 -4.82
C LEU A 261 25.36 -6.11 -3.99
N HIS A 262 25.79 -6.85 -2.96
CA HIS A 262 26.87 -6.43 -2.08
C HIS A 262 28.23 -6.28 -2.79
N ALA A 263 28.50 -7.09 -3.80
CA ALA A 263 29.72 -7.00 -4.61
C ALA A 263 29.81 -5.68 -5.41
N HIS A 264 28.66 -5.05 -5.66
CA HIS A 264 28.54 -3.76 -6.36
C HIS A 264 28.18 -2.58 -5.43
N ASP A 265 28.41 -2.74 -4.11
CA ASP A 265 28.09 -1.74 -3.09
C ASP A 265 26.61 -1.31 -3.08
N LEU A 266 25.74 -2.23 -3.46
CA LEU A 266 24.29 -2.13 -3.34
C LEU A 266 23.87 -2.82 -2.04
N VAL A 267 22.83 -2.31 -1.41
CA VAL A 267 22.27 -2.85 -0.16
C VAL A 267 20.77 -2.97 -0.37
N TRP A 268 20.22 -4.16 -0.14
CA TRP A 268 18.78 -4.42 -0.24
C TRP A 268 18.04 -3.59 0.80
N GLY A 269 18.42 -3.73 2.07
CA GLY A 269 18.08 -2.78 3.12
C GLY A 269 16.72 -2.96 3.78
N ASP A 270 15.87 -3.88 3.31
CA ASP A 270 14.57 -4.21 3.92
C ASP A 270 14.24 -5.71 3.85
N VAL A 271 15.09 -6.51 4.48
CA VAL A 271 14.98 -7.98 4.41
C VAL A 271 13.90 -8.48 5.37
N HIS A 272 12.83 -9.05 4.81
CA HIS A 272 11.81 -9.82 5.52
C HIS A 272 11.04 -10.73 4.53
N PRO A 273 10.24 -11.70 4.99
CA PRO A 273 9.54 -12.67 4.13
C PRO A 273 8.60 -12.03 3.11
N GLY A 274 7.98 -10.90 3.45
CA GLY A 274 7.09 -10.15 2.55
C GLY A 274 7.78 -9.57 1.31
N ASN A 275 9.08 -9.31 1.40
CA ASN A 275 9.90 -8.82 0.28
C ASN A 275 10.59 -9.97 -0.49
N ILE A 276 10.18 -11.22 -0.25
CA ILE A 276 10.62 -12.40 -0.99
C ILE A 276 9.40 -12.99 -1.69
N VAL A 277 9.33 -12.89 -3.02
CA VAL A 277 8.23 -13.42 -3.83
C VAL A 277 8.58 -14.80 -4.36
N ILE A 278 7.66 -15.75 -4.27
CA ILE A 278 7.83 -17.09 -4.85
C ILE A 278 7.12 -17.16 -6.20
N ASP A 279 7.87 -17.39 -7.28
CA ASP A 279 7.28 -17.52 -8.62
C ASP A 279 6.62 -18.89 -8.84
N THR A 280 5.87 -19.03 -9.94
CA THR A 280 5.19 -20.28 -10.32
C THR A 280 6.13 -21.46 -10.60
N SER A 281 7.45 -21.21 -10.69
CA SER A 281 8.51 -22.23 -10.80
C SER A 281 9.24 -22.47 -9.47
N PHE A 282 8.64 -22.01 -8.36
CA PHE A 282 9.16 -22.10 -7.00
C PHE A 282 10.57 -21.50 -6.86
N ASN A 283 10.87 -20.42 -7.58
CA ASN A 283 12.06 -19.60 -7.34
C ASN A 283 11.74 -18.43 -6.42
N ALA A 284 12.70 -18.09 -5.55
CA ALA A 284 12.65 -16.89 -4.76
C ALA A 284 13.17 -15.68 -5.55
N TRP A 285 12.40 -14.59 -5.49
CA TRP A 285 12.73 -13.28 -6.04
C TRP A 285 12.86 -12.25 -4.91
N VAL A 286 13.86 -11.38 -5.01
CA VAL A 286 14.07 -10.26 -4.09
C VAL A 286 13.35 -9.02 -4.65
N VAL A 287 12.48 -8.42 -3.86
CA VAL A 287 11.75 -7.19 -4.22
C VAL A 287 11.91 -6.12 -3.15
N ASP A 288 11.42 -4.91 -3.46
CA ASP A 288 11.41 -3.73 -2.61
C ASP A 288 12.80 -3.25 -2.16
N PHE A 289 13.28 -2.18 -2.81
CA PHE A 289 14.53 -1.50 -2.45
C PHE A 289 14.29 -0.16 -1.77
N GLY A 290 13.05 0.19 -1.43
CA GLY A 290 12.64 1.50 -0.92
C GLY A 290 13.17 1.84 0.46
N TRP A 291 13.84 0.91 1.13
CA TRP A 291 14.21 0.94 2.54
C TRP A 291 13.00 0.88 3.49
N GLY A 292 13.14 0.00 4.47
CA GLY A 292 12.25 -0.23 5.58
C GLY A 292 13.04 -0.93 6.68
N SER A 293 12.36 -1.26 7.77
CA SER A 293 12.93 -2.17 8.77
C SER A 293 11.81 -2.74 9.61
N ILE A 294 11.62 -4.04 9.48
CA ILE A 294 10.87 -4.81 10.46
C ILE A 294 11.85 -5.26 11.53
N VAL A 295 11.67 -4.76 12.76
CA VAL A 295 12.60 -4.98 13.89
C VAL A 295 12.78 -6.47 14.20
N GLU A 296 11.72 -7.25 13.94
CA GLU A 296 11.71 -8.70 14.05
C GLU A 296 12.78 -9.35 13.17
N PHE A 297 13.04 -8.86 11.95
CA PHE A 297 14.02 -9.46 11.02
C PHE A 297 15.37 -8.75 11.04
N VAL A 298 15.37 -7.42 11.19
CA VAL A 298 16.60 -6.62 11.18
C VAL A 298 16.56 -5.58 12.30
N SER A 299 17.55 -5.61 13.18
CA SER A 299 17.67 -4.60 14.23
C SER A 299 17.82 -3.18 13.63
N ARG A 300 17.17 -2.18 14.24
CA ARG A 300 17.24 -0.78 13.78
C ARG A 300 18.66 -0.24 13.59
N LYS A 301 19.64 -0.70 14.39
CA LYS A 301 21.06 -0.29 14.30
C LYS A 301 21.78 -0.81 13.04
N LYS A 302 21.22 -1.83 12.39
CA LYS A 302 21.78 -2.48 11.20
C LYS A 302 20.92 -2.30 9.95
N ALA A 303 19.71 -1.76 10.08
CA ALA A 303 18.81 -1.48 8.97
C ALA A 303 19.51 -0.65 7.87
N GLY A 304 19.26 -0.99 6.61
CA GLY A 304 19.91 -0.31 5.47
C GLY A 304 21.41 -0.55 5.35
N THR A 305 21.97 -1.62 5.93
CA THR A 305 23.40 -1.97 5.80
C THR A 305 23.59 -3.40 5.30
N LYS A 306 24.75 -3.68 4.66
CA LYS A 306 25.13 -5.05 4.24
C LYS A 306 25.06 -6.07 5.39
N LYS A 307 25.40 -5.64 6.62
CA LYS A 307 25.31 -6.48 7.82
C LYS A 307 23.87 -6.71 8.26
N GLY A 308 22.99 -5.74 8.02
CA GLY A 308 21.55 -5.87 8.21
C GLY A 308 20.96 -6.89 7.25
N ASP A 309 21.33 -6.83 5.97
CA ASP A 309 20.85 -7.77 4.96
C ASP A 309 21.21 -9.21 5.33
N TRP A 310 22.46 -9.48 5.71
CA TRP A 310 22.86 -10.81 6.16
C TRP A 310 22.21 -11.26 7.47
N GLN A 311 21.95 -10.32 8.39
CA GLN A 311 21.17 -10.64 9.59
C GLN A 311 19.76 -11.06 9.22
N GLY A 312 19.10 -10.32 8.33
CA GLY A 312 17.74 -10.61 7.89
C GLY A 312 17.64 -11.93 7.15
N VAL A 313 18.56 -12.22 6.22
CA VAL A 313 18.59 -13.50 5.49
C VAL A 313 18.75 -14.68 6.45
N GLY A 314 19.63 -14.55 7.46
CA GLY A 314 19.77 -15.55 8.51
C GLY A 314 18.47 -15.72 9.30
N LYS A 315 17.89 -14.62 9.80
CA LYS A 315 16.62 -14.68 10.54
C LYS A 315 15.48 -15.32 9.75
N VAL A 316 15.33 -14.97 8.48
CA VAL A 316 14.27 -15.53 7.63
C VAL A 316 14.46 -17.04 7.46
N PHE A 317 15.64 -17.48 7.01
CA PHE A 317 15.84 -18.86 6.55
C PHE A 317 16.43 -19.83 7.57
N ASP A 318 16.96 -19.34 8.70
CA ASP A 318 17.52 -20.18 9.76
C ASP A 318 16.65 -20.23 11.04
N GLU A 319 15.70 -19.29 11.17
CA GLU A 319 14.82 -19.18 12.34
C GLU A 319 13.35 -19.17 11.89
N TRP A 320 12.87 -18.04 11.36
CA TRP A 320 11.44 -17.75 11.12
C TRP A 320 10.72 -18.78 10.24
N ILE A 321 11.35 -19.27 9.17
CA ILE A 321 10.73 -20.22 8.23
C ILE A 321 10.42 -21.58 8.88
N PHE A 322 11.01 -21.88 10.03
CA PHE A 322 10.80 -23.12 10.80
C PHE A 322 10.00 -22.89 12.09
N GLU A 323 9.67 -21.64 12.44
CA GLU A 323 8.88 -21.34 13.63
C GLU A 323 7.45 -21.83 13.42
N SER A 324 7.02 -22.81 14.23
CA SER A 324 5.63 -23.25 14.24
C SER A 324 4.74 -22.15 14.81
N ASP A 325 3.58 -21.95 14.18
CA ASP A 325 2.58 -20.99 14.65
C ASP A 325 1.93 -21.49 15.97
N ASP A 326 2.58 -21.22 17.10
CA ASP A 326 2.13 -21.61 18.45
C ASP A 326 0.77 -20.97 18.82
N SER A 327 0.27 -20.05 18.00
CA SER A 327 -1.06 -19.43 18.13
C SER A 327 -2.22 -20.38 17.82
N THR A 328 -1.98 -21.53 17.16
CA THR A 328 -3.06 -22.48 16.82
C THR A 328 -3.23 -23.60 17.86
N GLN A 329 -2.33 -23.74 18.85
CA GLN A 329 -2.42 -24.82 19.84
C GLN A 329 -3.31 -24.49 21.06
N LEU A 330 -3.73 -23.23 21.25
CA LEU A 330 -4.65 -22.83 22.32
C LEU A 330 -6.14 -22.90 21.93
N ALA A 331 -6.48 -23.09 20.65
CA ALA A 331 -7.86 -23.20 20.17
C ALA A 331 -8.42 -24.65 20.16
N LEU A 332 -7.62 -25.64 20.56
CA LEU A 332 -8.04 -27.05 20.62
C LEU A 332 -8.20 -27.61 22.04
N LEU A 333 -8.14 -26.76 23.07
CA LEU A 333 -8.37 -27.15 24.48
C LEU A 333 -9.20 -26.13 25.30
N ALA A 334 -10.15 -25.42 24.69
CA ALA A 334 -11.18 -24.67 25.41
C ALA A 334 -12.59 -25.02 24.92
#